data_AF-A0A095Y5W2-F1
#
_entry.id   AF-A0A095Y5W2-F1
#
_cell.length_a   1.000
_cell.length_b   1.000
_cell.length_c   1.000
_cell.angle_alpha   90.00
_cell.angle_beta   90.00
_cell.angle_gamma   90.00
#
_symmetry.space_group_name_H-M   'P 1'
#
loop_
_entity.id
_entity.type
_entity.pdbx_description
1 polymer ?
#
loop_
_entity_poly.entity_id
_entity_poly.type
_entity_poly.pdbx_seq_one_letter_code
_entity_poly.pdbx_strand_id
1 'polypeptide(L)'
;MMRIFHKIPMLLIVLCAQVNMTMAQEAKPEVVPDVWGTYEGEATMELYDRMTDTKTPNGKKQMVIEISKGERQFTVLTLKDVTIGQYEFASVPFKGCYLLPNNNKWHVEAYDNLYDEVATKDKQHTVWLSGSVDEKESWVDKEGNLELSFFLSFKDDSHIQYVFKGKKKSRPTGIDHVNAYKKTPEVFDLQGRRVSKIGKGVYIVNGKKVVF
;
A
#
# COMPACT_ATOMS: atom_id res chain seq x y z
N MET A 1 -23.04 -27.12 -62.13
CA MET A 1 -23.06 -27.44 -60.69
C MET A 1 -21.92 -26.67 -60.01
N MET A 2 -22.23 -25.99 -58.91
CA MET A 2 -21.51 -24.86 -58.29
C MET A 2 -20.04 -25.10 -57.88
N ARG A 3 -19.20 -24.11 -58.15
CA ARG A 3 -17.96 -23.76 -57.43
C ARG A 3 -18.33 -23.00 -56.15
N ILE A 4 -17.93 -23.46 -54.96
CA ILE A 4 -17.95 -22.64 -53.73
C ILE A 4 -16.69 -22.91 -52.86
N PHE A 5 -15.76 -21.95 -52.94
CA PHE A 5 -14.93 -21.33 -51.89
C PHE A 5 -14.33 -22.16 -50.74
N HIS A 6 -13.05 -22.55 -50.92
CA HIS A 6 -12.11 -22.91 -49.85
C HIS A 6 -11.49 -21.67 -49.18
N LYS A 7 -12.29 -20.80 -48.56
CA LYS A 7 -11.76 -19.63 -47.82
C LYS A 7 -12.54 -19.32 -46.54
N ILE A 8 -12.85 -20.32 -45.71
CA ILE A 8 -13.47 -20.08 -44.40
C ILE A 8 -12.93 -21.04 -43.31
N PRO A 9 -11.61 -21.19 -43.12
CA PRO A 9 -11.14 -21.57 -41.78
C PRO A 9 -10.04 -20.66 -41.22
N MET A 10 -9.65 -19.60 -41.93
CA MET A 10 -8.55 -18.71 -41.50
C MET A 10 -9.02 -17.36 -40.92
N LEU A 11 -10.32 -17.06 -40.95
CA LEU A 11 -10.85 -15.80 -40.38
C LEU A 11 -11.25 -15.92 -38.89
N LEU A 12 -11.62 -17.13 -38.44
CA LEU A 12 -12.08 -17.37 -37.06
C LEU A 12 -10.93 -17.38 -36.03
N ILE A 13 -9.75 -17.83 -36.42
CA ILE A 13 -8.58 -17.88 -35.51
C ILE A 13 -8.00 -16.48 -35.28
N VAL A 14 -8.08 -15.58 -36.27
CA VAL A 14 -7.59 -14.20 -36.14
C VAL A 14 -8.52 -13.35 -35.28
N LEU A 15 -9.85 -13.58 -35.32
CA LEU A 15 -10.79 -12.87 -34.46
C LEU A 15 -10.60 -13.24 -32.97
N CYS A 16 -10.39 -14.51 -32.65
CA CYS A 16 -10.18 -14.93 -31.25
C CYS A 16 -8.88 -14.40 -30.63
N ALA A 17 -7.85 -14.13 -31.45
CA ALA A 17 -6.61 -13.52 -30.95
C ALA A 17 -6.78 -12.03 -30.63
N GLN A 18 -7.64 -11.30 -31.36
CA GLN A 18 -7.85 -9.87 -31.14
C GLN A 18 -8.74 -9.58 -29.91
N VAL A 19 -9.73 -10.43 -29.62
CA VAL A 19 -10.60 -10.25 -28.45
C VAL A 19 -9.83 -10.45 -27.13
N ASN A 20 -8.85 -11.37 -27.11
CA ASN A 20 -8.00 -11.57 -25.93
C ASN A 20 -6.99 -10.43 -25.69
N MET A 21 -6.58 -9.69 -26.72
CA MET A 21 -5.68 -8.54 -26.55
C MET A 21 -6.41 -7.30 -26.07
N THR A 22 -7.68 -7.10 -26.43
CA THR A 22 -8.50 -6.00 -25.88
C THR A 22 -8.89 -6.21 -24.42
N MET A 23 -8.89 -7.45 -23.92
CA MET A 23 -9.13 -7.77 -22.51
C MET A 23 -7.82 -7.85 -21.68
N ALA A 24 -6.66 -7.87 -22.35
CA ALA A 24 -5.34 -7.92 -21.71
C ALA A 24 -4.60 -6.57 -21.72
N GLN A 25 -5.28 -5.48 -22.10
CA GLN A 25 -4.99 -4.19 -21.48
C GLN A 25 -5.79 -4.16 -20.17
N GLU A 26 -5.27 -4.87 -19.16
CA GLU A 26 -5.43 -4.41 -17.79
C GLU A 26 -5.17 -2.90 -17.85
N ALA A 27 -6.18 -2.08 -17.56
CA ALA A 27 -5.96 -0.67 -17.33
C ALA A 27 -4.73 -0.62 -16.43
N LYS A 28 -3.62 -0.01 -16.90
CA LYS A 28 -2.39 0.10 -16.11
C LYS A 28 -2.86 0.43 -14.70
N PRO A 29 -2.53 -0.39 -13.68
CA PRO A 29 -3.03 -0.13 -12.34
C PRO A 29 -2.73 1.34 -12.09
N GLU A 30 -3.80 2.11 -11.89
CA GLU A 30 -3.69 3.54 -11.60
C GLU A 30 -2.57 3.63 -10.59
N VAL A 31 -1.49 4.34 -10.94
CA VAL A 31 -0.24 4.27 -10.19
C VAL A 31 -0.58 4.77 -8.79
N VAL A 32 -0.83 3.84 -7.86
CA VAL A 32 -1.06 4.15 -6.46
C VAL A 32 0.24 4.83 -6.03
N PRO A 33 0.23 6.12 -5.70
CA PRO A 33 1.45 6.79 -5.27
C PRO A 33 2.02 6.04 -4.07
N ASP A 34 3.30 6.23 -3.77
CA ASP A 34 3.88 5.63 -2.59
C ASP A 34 3.24 6.25 -1.33
N VAL A 35 2.11 5.70 -0.92
CA VAL A 35 1.34 6.01 0.29
C VAL A 35 1.68 5.01 1.40
N TRP A 36 2.49 4.00 1.09
CA TRP A 36 2.99 3.05 2.09
C TRP A 36 4.06 3.70 2.95
N GLY A 37 3.88 3.65 4.26
CA GLY A 37 4.87 4.13 5.20
C GLY A 37 4.27 4.59 6.52
N THR A 38 5.13 5.22 7.31
CA THR A 38 4.81 5.71 8.63
C THR A 38 4.43 7.18 8.57
N TYR A 39 3.34 7.52 9.25
CA TYR A 39 2.79 8.86 9.38
C TYR A 39 2.85 9.26 10.84
N GLU A 40 3.39 10.44 11.10
CA GLU A 40 3.45 11.02 12.44
C GLU A 40 2.59 12.26 12.50
N GLY A 41 1.87 12.41 13.61
CA GLY A 41 0.96 13.52 13.77
C GLY A 41 0.23 13.49 15.10
N GLU A 42 -0.83 14.27 15.15
CA GLU A 42 -1.64 14.46 16.35
C GLU A 42 -3.07 13.96 16.09
N ALA A 43 -3.63 13.26 17.07
CA ALA A 43 -5.03 12.90 17.10
C ALA A 43 -5.77 13.72 18.16
N THR A 44 -6.85 14.40 17.76
CA THR A 44 -7.85 14.90 18.69
C THR A 44 -8.77 13.74 19.08
N MET A 45 -9.12 13.66 20.37
CA MET A 45 -9.91 12.57 20.92
C MET A 45 -11.21 13.10 21.50
N GLU A 46 -12.30 12.38 21.27
CA GLU A 46 -13.59 12.62 21.91
C GLU A 46 -14.09 11.32 22.52
N LEU A 47 -14.52 11.36 23.77
CA LEU A 47 -15.23 10.24 24.39
C LEU A 47 -16.70 10.31 23.96
N TYR A 48 -17.19 9.25 23.34
CA TYR A 48 -18.59 9.10 23.00
C TYR A 48 -19.25 8.07 23.91
N ASP A 49 -20.29 8.52 24.60
CA ASP A 49 -21.12 7.70 25.46
C ASP A 49 -22.41 7.34 24.69
N ARG A 50 -22.59 6.05 24.37
CA ARG A 50 -23.75 5.59 23.58
C ARG A 50 -25.05 5.62 24.37
N MET A 51 -24.98 5.56 25.69
CA MET A 51 -26.16 5.54 26.56
C MET A 51 -26.83 6.91 26.64
N THR A 52 -26.02 7.96 26.60
CA THR A 52 -26.47 9.35 26.70
C THR A 52 -26.41 10.11 25.36
N ASP A 53 -25.83 9.50 24.32
CA ASP A 53 -25.55 10.13 23.02
C ASP A 53 -24.77 11.45 23.16
N THR A 54 -23.79 11.46 24.09
CA THR A 54 -22.99 12.65 24.38
C THR A 54 -21.55 12.49 23.93
N LYS A 55 -20.96 13.59 23.46
CA LYS A 55 -19.54 13.71 23.09
C LYS A 55 -18.83 14.61 24.08
N THR A 56 -17.77 14.11 24.70
CA THR A 56 -16.94 14.88 25.61
C THR A 56 -15.53 15.00 25.04
N PRO A 57 -14.98 16.22 24.85
CA PRO A 57 -13.60 16.38 24.43
C PRO A 57 -12.62 15.66 25.38
N ASN A 58 -11.74 14.85 24.82
CA ASN A 58 -10.77 14.03 25.54
C ASN A 58 -9.32 14.40 25.16
N GLY A 59 -9.07 15.68 24.88
CA GLY A 59 -7.74 16.21 24.62
C GLY A 59 -7.13 15.75 23.29
N LYS A 60 -5.79 15.79 23.23
CA LYS A 60 -5.00 15.47 22.04
C LYS A 60 -3.81 14.58 22.39
N LYS A 61 -3.38 13.76 21.43
CA LYS A 61 -2.26 12.84 21.61
C LYS A 61 -1.41 12.71 20.34
N GLN A 62 -0.10 12.69 20.51
CA GLN A 62 0.81 12.32 19.43
C GLN A 62 0.64 10.84 19.09
N MET A 63 0.54 10.53 17.81
CA MET A 63 0.27 9.18 17.34
C MET A 63 1.07 8.88 16.08
N VAL A 64 1.38 7.61 15.91
CA VAL A 64 2.07 7.08 14.75
C VAL A 64 1.19 6.04 14.09
N ILE A 65 0.93 6.23 12.80
CA ILE A 65 0.13 5.31 11.98
C ILE A 65 1.00 4.79 10.85
N GLU A 66 1.03 3.48 10.67
CA GLU A 66 1.67 2.84 9.51
C GLU A 66 0.60 2.38 8.52
N ILE A 67 0.73 2.79 7.27
CA ILE A 67 -0.02 2.23 6.14
C ILE A 67 0.91 1.24 5.44
N SER A 68 0.50 -0.02 5.36
CA SER A 68 1.31 -1.10 4.77
C SER A 68 0.48 -2.01 3.87
N LYS A 69 1.16 -2.82 3.06
CA LYS A 69 0.52 -3.83 2.21
C LYS A 69 0.05 -5.01 3.07
N GLY A 70 -1.21 -5.38 2.94
CA GLY A 70 -1.78 -6.60 3.48
C GLY A 70 -1.85 -7.74 2.46
N GLU A 71 -2.56 -8.80 2.83
CA GLU A 71 -2.85 -9.91 1.94
C GLU A 71 -3.89 -9.53 0.89
N ARG A 72 -3.93 -10.23 -0.26
CA ARG A 72 -5.01 -10.13 -1.26
C ARG A 72 -5.37 -8.70 -1.70
N GLN A 73 -4.38 -7.81 -1.81
CA GLN A 73 -4.52 -6.39 -2.16
C GLN A 73 -5.12 -5.49 -1.08
N PHE A 74 -5.42 -6.00 0.11
CA PHE A 74 -5.80 -5.17 1.25
C PHE A 74 -4.63 -4.30 1.71
N THR A 75 -4.99 -3.20 2.34
CA THR A 75 -4.13 -2.31 3.11
C THR A 75 -4.29 -2.64 4.58
N VAL A 76 -3.17 -2.58 5.32
CA VAL A 76 -3.20 -2.66 6.78
C VAL A 76 -2.84 -1.30 7.34
N LEU A 77 -3.75 -0.71 8.11
CA LEU A 77 -3.47 0.46 8.95
C LEU A 77 -3.09 -0.02 10.34
N THR A 78 -1.91 0.33 10.80
CA THR A 78 -1.43 -0.08 12.13
C THR A 78 -1.18 1.14 12.99
N LEU A 79 -1.91 1.25 14.09
CA LEU A 79 -1.60 2.21 15.15
C LEU A 79 -0.39 1.69 15.93
N LYS A 80 0.66 2.51 16.11
CA LYS A 80 1.90 2.13 16.78
C LYS A 80 2.00 2.76 18.17
N ASP A 81 2.48 1.98 19.13
CA ASP A 81 2.76 2.43 20.51
C ASP A 81 1.60 3.23 21.13
N VAL A 82 0.39 2.68 21.05
CA VAL A 82 -0.82 3.35 21.51
C VAL A 82 -1.20 2.92 22.92
N THR A 83 -1.59 3.90 23.73
CA THR A 83 -2.26 3.66 25.02
C THR A 83 -3.74 3.91 24.84
N ILE A 84 -4.56 2.94 25.23
CA ILE A 84 -6.01 3.03 25.22
C ILE A 84 -6.47 2.61 26.62
N GLY A 85 -7.23 3.45 27.31
CA GLY A 85 -7.54 3.23 28.73
C GLY A 85 -6.28 3.02 29.57
N GLN A 86 -6.22 1.91 30.31
CA GLN A 86 -5.06 1.53 31.13
C GLN A 86 -4.04 0.65 30.39
N TYR A 87 -4.31 0.27 29.15
CA TYR A 87 -3.49 -0.69 28.41
C TYR A 87 -2.62 -0.01 27.36
N GLU A 88 -1.40 -0.52 27.23
CA GLU A 88 -0.47 -0.13 26.19
C GLU A 88 -0.36 -1.24 25.15
N PHE A 89 -0.34 -0.86 23.88
CA PHE A 89 -0.26 -1.78 22.75
C PHE A 89 0.92 -1.36 21.88
N ALA A 90 1.79 -2.32 21.53
CA ALA A 90 2.87 -2.08 20.57
C ALA A 90 2.30 -1.78 19.18
N SER A 91 1.23 -2.49 18.79
CA SER A 91 0.57 -2.35 17.50
C SER A 91 -0.89 -2.76 17.58
N VAL A 92 -1.78 -1.96 16.99
CA VAL A 92 -3.20 -2.29 16.79
C VAL A 92 -3.51 -2.21 15.28
N PRO A 93 -3.67 -3.36 14.59
CA PRO A 93 -3.86 -3.39 13.14
C PRO A 93 -5.34 -3.46 12.71
N PHE A 94 -5.73 -2.62 11.75
CA PHE A 94 -6.92 -2.77 10.92
C PHE A 94 -6.50 -3.49 9.63
N LYS A 95 -6.79 -4.80 9.54
CA LYS A 95 -6.19 -5.71 8.54
C LYS A 95 -6.90 -5.77 7.18
N GLY A 96 -8.06 -5.13 7.03
CA GLY A 96 -8.92 -5.20 5.85
C GLY A 96 -9.31 -3.83 5.31
N CYS A 97 -8.34 -2.95 5.07
CA CYS A 97 -8.61 -1.62 4.52
C CYS A 97 -8.39 -1.56 3.01
N TYR A 98 -9.04 -0.62 2.33
CA TYR A 98 -8.77 -0.24 0.95
C TYR A 98 -8.30 1.21 0.87
N LEU A 99 -7.54 1.50 -0.18
CA LEU A 99 -7.19 2.85 -0.59
C LEU A 99 -7.85 3.11 -1.94
N LEU A 100 -9.00 3.76 -1.89
CA LEU A 100 -9.80 4.01 -3.09
C LEU A 100 -9.45 5.38 -3.69
N PRO A 101 -9.04 5.44 -4.97
CA PRO A 101 -8.69 6.70 -5.61
C PRO A 101 -9.90 7.62 -5.72
N ASN A 102 -9.72 8.89 -5.33
CA ASN A 102 -10.69 9.96 -5.43
C ASN A 102 -9.98 11.31 -5.62
N ASN A 103 -9.94 11.82 -6.86
CA ASN A 103 -9.50 13.19 -7.20
C ASN A 103 -8.23 13.67 -6.45
N ASN A 104 -7.08 13.05 -6.75
CA ASN A 104 -5.76 13.30 -6.13
C ASN A 104 -5.63 12.90 -4.65
N LYS A 105 -6.65 12.27 -4.07
CA LYS A 105 -6.61 11.64 -2.75
C LYS A 105 -6.94 10.16 -2.88
N TRP A 106 -6.60 9.39 -1.85
CA TRP A 106 -7.07 8.01 -1.67
C TRP A 106 -7.89 7.97 -0.39
N HIS A 107 -9.17 7.65 -0.52
CA HIS A 107 -10.02 7.42 0.64
C HIS A 107 -9.59 6.14 1.32
N VAL A 108 -9.57 6.18 2.65
CA VAL A 108 -9.24 5.03 3.47
C VAL A 108 -10.55 4.41 3.93
N GLU A 109 -10.90 3.26 3.36
CA GLU A 109 -12.12 2.53 3.69
C GLU A 109 -11.76 1.27 4.46
N ALA A 110 -12.43 1.00 5.58
CA ALA A 110 -12.33 -0.29 6.26
C ALA A 110 -13.43 -1.22 5.71
N TYR A 111 -13.04 -2.22 4.92
CA TYR A 111 -13.96 -3.27 4.49
C TYR A 111 -14.45 -4.09 5.68
N ASP A 112 -13.50 -4.40 6.56
CA ASP A 112 -13.77 -5.05 7.84
C ASP A 112 -13.41 -4.11 8.99
N ASN A 113 -14.34 -4.01 9.94
CA ASN A 113 -14.09 -3.36 11.21
C ASN A 113 -13.07 -4.17 12.03
N LEU A 114 -12.28 -3.48 12.84
CA LEU A 114 -11.50 -4.15 13.88
C LEU A 114 -12.49 -4.81 14.85
N TYR A 115 -12.32 -6.12 15.05
CA TYR A 115 -13.04 -6.91 16.04
C TYR A 115 -12.17 -8.12 16.37
N ASP A 116 -11.10 -7.89 17.13
CA ASP A 116 -10.02 -8.87 17.34
C ASP A 116 -9.45 -8.76 18.75
N GLU A 117 -8.82 -9.85 19.19
CA GLU A 117 -8.05 -9.92 20.41
C GLU A 117 -6.63 -9.37 20.18
N VAL A 118 -6.25 -8.33 20.92
CA VAL A 118 -4.94 -7.69 20.78
C VAL A 118 -4.15 -7.81 22.08
N ALA A 119 -2.96 -8.40 21.98
CA ALA A 119 -2.05 -8.51 23.12
C ALA A 119 -1.49 -7.14 23.51
N THR A 120 -1.39 -6.89 24.82
CA THR A 120 -0.72 -5.70 25.36
C THR A 120 0.78 -5.76 25.10
N LYS A 121 1.44 -4.60 25.15
CA LYS A 121 2.87 -4.43 24.86
C LYS A 121 3.76 -5.27 25.79
N ASP A 122 3.37 -5.42 27.05
CA ASP A 122 4.02 -6.27 28.05
C ASP A 122 3.69 -7.76 27.92
N LYS A 123 2.72 -8.10 27.05
CA LYS A 123 2.20 -9.45 26.79
C LYS A 123 1.54 -10.11 28.00
N GLN A 124 1.18 -9.36 29.04
CA GLN A 124 0.51 -9.88 30.23
C GLN A 124 -1.00 -10.03 30.03
N HIS A 125 -1.57 -9.25 29.10
CA HIS A 125 -3.00 -9.25 28.82
C HIS A 125 -3.28 -9.37 27.32
N THR A 126 -4.45 -9.91 27.01
CA THR A 126 -5.06 -9.84 25.69
C THR A 126 -6.40 -9.15 25.88
N VAL A 127 -6.66 -8.14 25.05
CA VAL A 127 -7.84 -7.30 25.18
C VAL A 127 -8.65 -7.36 23.88
N TRP A 128 -9.94 -7.62 24.01
CA TRP A 128 -10.87 -7.53 22.89
C TRP A 128 -11.05 -6.07 22.50
N LEU A 129 -10.70 -5.73 21.26
CA LEU A 129 -10.86 -4.38 20.73
C LEU A 129 -11.83 -4.40 19.55
N SER A 130 -12.72 -3.41 19.55
CA SER A 130 -13.52 -3.08 18.37
C SER A 130 -13.17 -1.69 17.83
N GLY A 131 -13.31 -1.50 16.53
CA GLY A 131 -13.03 -0.21 15.90
C GLY A 131 -13.46 -0.15 14.45
N SER A 132 -13.64 1.05 13.93
CA SER A 132 -13.95 1.30 12.52
C SER A 132 -13.30 2.59 12.05
N VAL A 133 -13.12 2.70 10.74
CA VAL A 133 -12.63 3.89 10.05
C VAL A 133 -13.80 4.54 9.31
N ASP A 134 -13.96 5.84 9.44
CA ASP A 134 -14.96 6.61 8.69
C ASP A 134 -14.39 6.99 7.31
N GLU A 135 -14.88 6.32 6.26
CA GLU A 135 -14.42 6.48 4.88
C GLU A 135 -14.58 7.92 4.32
N LYS A 136 -15.53 8.70 4.85
CA LYS A 136 -15.86 10.03 4.32
C LYS A 136 -14.86 11.07 4.83
N GLU A 137 -14.36 10.85 6.03
CA GLU A 137 -13.45 11.74 6.75
C GLU A 137 -12.01 11.21 6.78
N SER A 138 -11.73 10.12 6.06
CA SER A 138 -10.44 9.44 6.06
C SER A 138 -9.81 9.39 4.68
N TRP A 139 -8.65 10.00 4.52
CA TRP A 139 -7.96 10.08 3.24
C TRP A 139 -6.46 10.31 3.40
N VAL A 140 -5.71 9.88 2.38
CA VAL A 140 -4.30 10.23 2.19
C VAL A 140 -4.13 10.96 0.86
N ASP A 141 -3.31 12.00 0.81
CA ASP A 141 -2.99 12.70 -0.44
C ASP A 141 -1.59 12.35 -0.96
N LYS A 142 -1.30 12.78 -2.18
CA LYS A 142 -0.03 12.53 -2.86
C LYS A 142 1.14 13.27 -2.22
N GLU A 143 0.87 14.34 -1.48
CA GLU A 143 1.84 15.09 -0.67
C GLU A 143 2.21 14.36 0.63
N GLY A 144 1.53 13.24 0.92
CA GLY A 144 1.77 12.41 2.09
C GLY A 144 1.10 12.95 3.36
N ASN A 145 0.05 13.76 3.25
CA ASN A 145 -0.79 14.10 4.37
C ASN A 145 -1.84 13.00 4.56
N LEU A 146 -1.99 12.54 5.80
CA LEU A 146 -2.99 11.55 6.21
C LEU A 146 -3.95 12.22 7.20
N GLU A 147 -5.22 12.27 6.83
CA GLU A 147 -6.31 12.51 7.77
C GLU A 147 -7.07 11.20 7.97
N LEU A 148 -7.26 10.79 9.23
CA LEU A 148 -7.91 9.53 9.56
C LEU A 148 -8.89 9.75 10.70
N SER A 149 -10.18 9.51 10.44
CA SER A 149 -11.22 9.50 11.45
C SER A 149 -11.59 8.04 11.75
N PHE A 150 -11.44 7.64 13.01
CA PHE A 150 -11.70 6.26 13.42
C PHE A 150 -12.12 6.21 14.89
N PHE A 151 -12.72 5.11 15.32
CA PHE A 151 -12.97 4.87 16.74
C PHE A 151 -12.34 3.58 17.23
N LEU A 152 -12.09 3.52 18.53
CA LEU A 152 -11.73 2.31 19.25
C LEU A 152 -12.61 2.15 20.49
N SER A 153 -12.96 0.91 20.79
CA SER A 153 -13.71 0.55 21.99
C SER A 153 -13.23 -0.73 22.65
N PHE A 154 -13.36 -0.75 23.99
CA PHE A 154 -13.24 -1.92 24.85
C PHE A 154 -14.59 -2.58 25.18
N LYS A 155 -15.69 -1.84 25.05
CA LYS A 155 -17.03 -2.21 25.53
C LYS A 155 -18.11 -1.68 24.58
N ASP A 156 -19.27 -2.33 24.53
CA ASP A 156 -20.31 -1.93 23.58
C ASP A 156 -20.92 -0.54 23.87
N ASP A 157 -20.77 -0.02 25.09
CA ASP A 157 -21.52 1.15 25.59
C ASP A 157 -20.81 2.51 25.44
N SER A 158 -19.52 2.53 25.12
CA SER A 158 -18.77 3.80 24.93
C SER A 158 -17.54 3.56 24.06
N HIS A 159 -17.16 4.54 23.23
CA HIS A 159 -15.94 4.47 22.44
C HIS A 159 -15.19 5.80 22.44
N ILE A 160 -13.91 5.76 22.08
CA ILE A 160 -13.13 6.97 21.84
C ILE A 160 -13.09 7.18 20.33
N GLN A 161 -13.59 8.32 19.88
CA GLN A 161 -13.42 8.81 18.52
C GLN A 161 -12.08 9.53 18.42
N TYR A 162 -11.36 9.26 17.35
CA TYR A 162 -10.08 9.87 17.01
C TYR A 162 -10.24 10.59 15.67
N VAL A 163 -9.70 11.80 15.60
CA VAL A 163 -9.45 12.49 14.33
C VAL A 163 -7.96 12.79 14.29
N PHE A 164 -7.25 11.97 13.52
CA PHE A 164 -5.82 12.07 13.33
C PHE A 164 -5.49 12.93 12.12
N LYS A 165 -4.49 13.80 12.27
CA LYS A 165 -3.85 14.52 11.17
C LYS A 165 -2.35 14.35 11.29
N GLY A 166 -1.74 13.79 10.26
CA GLY A 166 -0.31 13.53 10.25
C GLY A 166 0.30 13.59 8.86
N LYS A 167 1.62 13.53 8.84
CA LYS A 167 2.41 13.58 7.61
C LYS A 167 3.31 12.36 7.51
N LYS A 168 3.44 11.83 6.31
CA LYS A 168 4.34 10.72 6.01
C LYS A 168 5.76 11.14 6.41
N LYS A 169 6.42 10.32 7.23
CA LYS A 169 7.84 10.48 7.49
C LYS A 169 8.58 10.39 6.16
N SER A 170 9.41 11.39 5.89
CA SER A 170 10.36 11.30 4.80
C SER A 170 11.22 10.07 5.04
N ARG A 171 11.19 9.12 4.08
CA ARG A 171 12.25 8.11 4.04
C ARG A 171 13.56 8.88 3.84
N PRO A 172 14.66 8.53 4.52
CA PRO A 172 15.97 8.96 4.04
C PRO A 172 16.03 8.56 2.56
N THR A 173 16.43 9.47 1.68
CA THR A 173 16.53 9.22 0.23
C THR A 173 17.58 8.14 -0.03
N GLY A 174 17.21 6.88 0.19
CA GLY A 174 17.88 5.70 -0.31
C GLY A 174 17.49 5.51 -1.77
N ILE A 175 18.38 4.93 -2.56
CA ILE A 175 18.19 4.73 -4.00
C ILE A 175 16.92 3.89 -4.22
N ASP A 176 15.84 4.54 -4.68
CA ASP A 176 14.52 3.92 -4.86
C ASP A 176 14.46 2.94 -6.04
N HIS A 177 15.44 3.02 -6.95
CA HIS A 177 15.59 2.10 -8.06
C HIS A 177 16.97 2.21 -8.70
N VAL A 178 17.59 1.08 -9.02
CA VAL A 178 18.67 1.03 -10.00
C VAL A 178 18.02 0.75 -11.35
N ASN A 179 17.86 1.79 -12.19
CA ASN A 179 17.53 1.56 -13.59
C ASN A 179 18.73 0.86 -14.25
N ALA A 180 18.70 -0.47 -14.27
CA ALA A 180 19.52 -1.25 -15.17
C ALA A 180 19.03 -0.95 -16.59
N TYR A 181 19.54 0.14 -17.18
CA TYR A 181 19.41 0.37 -18.62
C TYR A 181 19.89 -0.91 -19.31
N LYS A 182 18.96 -1.61 -19.97
CA LYS A 182 19.25 -2.72 -20.90
C LYS A 182 19.94 -2.18 -22.15
N LYS A 183 21.04 -1.44 -22.00
CA LYS A 183 21.97 -1.21 -23.09
C LYS A 183 22.76 -2.50 -23.23
N THR A 184 22.69 -3.16 -24.38
CA THR A 184 23.60 -4.27 -24.69
C THR A 184 25.01 -3.79 -24.36
N PRO A 185 25.69 -4.40 -23.38
CA PRO A 185 26.91 -3.83 -22.86
C PRO A 185 27.94 -3.72 -23.97
N GLU A 186 28.63 -2.59 -24.05
CA GLU A 186 29.73 -2.44 -24.96
C GLU A 186 30.89 -3.27 -24.42
N VAL A 187 31.26 -4.30 -25.17
CA VAL A 187 32.33 -5.22 -24.82
C VAL A 187 33.58 -4.85 -25.61
N PHE A 188 34.69 -4.72 -24.92
CA PHE A 188 35.99 -4.45 -25.51
C PHE A 188 36.99 -5.54 -25.15
N ASP A 189 37.97 -5.78 -26.01
CA ASP A 189 39.16 -6.56 -25.63
C ASP A 189 40.12 -5.72 -24.77
N LEU A 190 41.19 -6.35 -24.29
CA LEU A 190 42.20 -5.67 -23.45
C LEU A 190 43.00 -4.59 -24.21
N GLN A 191 42.86 -4.51 -25.54
CA GLN A 191 43.45 -3.46 -26.37
C GLN A 191 42.46 -2.31 -26.62
N GLY A 192 41.25 -2.37 -26.06
CA GLY A 192 40.23 -1.33 -26.20
C GLY A 192 39.45 -1.39 -27.52
N ARG A 193 39.53 -2.49 -28.28
CA ARG A 193 38.73 -2.67 -29.51
C ARG A 193 37.37 -3.25 -29.19
N ARG A 194 36.32 -2.75 -29.85
CA ARG A 194 34.95 -3.24 -29.64
C ARG A 194 34.79 -4.65 -30.23
N VAL A 195 34.20 -5.55 -29.45
CA VAL A 195 34.00 -6.96 -29.80
C VAL A 195 32.51 -7.27 -29.90
N SER A 196 32.08 -7.86 -31.02
CA SER A 196 30.68 -8.24 -31.27
C SER A 196 30.36 -9.71 -30.98
N LYS A 197 31.38 -10.59 -30.91
CA LYS A 197 31.26 -12.00 -30.55
C LYS A 197 32.21 -12.34 -29.41
N ILE A 198 31.64 -12.68 -28.25
CA ILE A 198 32.39 -13.01 -27.04
C ILE A 198 32.75 -14.50 -27.08
N GLY A 199 34.05 -14.80 -26.97
CA GLY A 199 34.57 -16.16 -26.79
C GLY A 199 35.05 -16.36 -25.34
N LYS A 200 35.81 -17.43 -25.10
CA LYS A 200 36.49 -17.62 -23.81
C LYS A 200 37.62 -16.60 -23.66
N GLY A 201 37.69 -15.91 -22.52
CA GLY A 201 38.76 -14.95 -22.25
C GLY A 201 38.36 -13.78 -21.38
N VAL A 202 39.26 -12.81 -21.24
CA VAL A 202 39.05 -11.61 -20.42
C VAL A 202 38.66 -10.42 -21.30
N TYR A 203 37.56 -9.76 -20.94
CA TYR A 203 36.99 -8.63 -21.67
C TYR A 203 36.69 -7.46 -20.73
N ILE A 204 36.57 -6.26 -21.29
CA ILE A 204 36.10 -5.07 -20.58
C ILE A 204 34.62 -4.88 -20.92
N VAL A 205 33.76 -4.99 -19.92
CA VAL A 205 32.30 -4.84 -20.03
C VAL A 205 31.88 -3.70 -19.14
N ASN A 206 31.35 -2.61 -19.72
CA ASN A 206 30.98 -1.40 -18.98
C ASN A 206 32.10 -0.89 -18.05
N GLY A 207 33.36 -0.92 -18.53
CA GLY A 207 34.54 -0.47 -17.78
C GLY A 207 35.07 -1.47 -16.74
N LYS A 208 34.48 -2.65 -16.60
CA LYS A 208 34.95 -3.70 -15.67
C LYS A 208 35.57 -4.87 -16.42
N LYS A 209 36.66 -5.42 -15.90
CA LYS A 209 37.25 -6.66 -16.42
C LYS A 209 36.37 -7.84 -16.01
N VAL A 210 35.96 -8.65 -16.98
CA VAL A 210 35.09 -9.82 -16.81
C VAL A 210 35.70 -10.98 -17.56
N VAL A 211 35.68 -12.17 -16.96
CA VAL A 211 36.12 -13.42 -17.59
C VAL A 211 34.88 -14.16 -18.06
N PHE A 212 34.86 -14.53 -19.33
CA PHE A 212 33.82 -15.36 -19.96
C PHE A 212 34.36 -16.75 -20.29
#